data_AF-A0A8I1J807-F1
#
_entry.id   AF-A0A8I1J807-F1
#
_cell.length_a   1.000
_cell.length_b   1.000
_cell.length_c   1.000
_cell.angle_alpha   90.00
_cell.angle_beta   90.00
_cell.angle_gamma   90.00
#
_symmetry.space_group_name_H-M   'P 1'
#
loop_
_entity.id
_entity.type
_entity.pdbx_description
1 polymer ?
#
loop_
_entity_poly.entity_id
_entity_poly.type
_entity_poly.pdbx_seq_one_letter_code
_entity_poly.pdbx_strand_id
1 'polypeptide(L)'
;MNQYQGAVFFVDMLGVGALTQNQVTLGEGDFKAWGMSPSISPSANLFCGQLLTTFRSCLAAVRTSHKQVKIAQLSDCAYIWSENVLAVLDAARAFMWESVNAGLLSRGGISYGEIVEPDKINRAIGHFILGGAVTRAVGLEKAGKGCRVFVDDLIHLQIQKSDAVRFKDEAFSSLKNPLDGTVVREFCWYATGGSVADWSNEPHVAATKLITILTKLQFSPRFSWNQANQHGRIQLACSVDFISAATPTFIGNGNYMLKGEEYLLQLEANNDRFASNFQQVLSARLADIERFFVDGIQKDPMQRWIERHS
;
A
#
# COMPACT_ATOMS: atom_id res chain seq x y z
N MET A 1 17.01 -28.22 -10.94
CA MET A 1 16.79 -26.81 -10.62
C MET A 1 15.97 -26.26 -11.76
N ASN A 2 14.90 -25.54 -11.48
CA ASN A 2 14.06 -24.92 -12.48
C ASN A 2 14.49 -23.46 -12.58
N GLN A 3 14.92 -23.05 -13.76
CA GLN A 3 15.37 -21.69 -14.05
C GLN A 3 14.50 -21.13 -15.17
N TYR A 4 13.91 -19.97 -14.93
CA TYR A 4 12.97 -19.35 -15.86
C TYR A 4 12.95 -17.83 -15.70
N GLN A 5 12.29 -17.13 -16.62
CA GLN A 5 12.09 -15.69 -16.55
C GLN A 5 10.71 -15.38 -15.98
N GLY A 6 10.62 -14.47 -15.03
CA GLY A 6 9.35 -14.07 -14.45
C GLY A 6 9.44 -12.77 -13.66
N ALA A 7 8.29 -12.32 -13.17
CA ALA A 7 8.19 -11.17 -12.28
C ALA A 7 8.22 -11.61 -10.81
N VAL A 8 8.86 -10.79 -9.97
CA VAL A 8 8.91 -10.97 -8.52
C VAL A 8 8.49 -9.66 -7.86
N PHE A 9 7.49 -9.71 -7.00
CA PHE A 9 7.14 -8.67 -6.04
C PHE A 9 7.72 -9.04 -4.68
N PHE A 10 8.65 -8.23 -4.19
CA PHE A 10 9.11 -8.24 -2.81
C PHE A 10 8.35 -7.18 -2.02
N VAL A 11 7.92 -7.50 -0.81
CA VAL A 11 7.21 -6.56 0.07
C VAL A 11 7.64 -6.76 1.52
N ASP A 12 7.80 -5.65 2.24
CA ASP A 12 8.25 -5.59 3.62
C ASP A 12 7.32 -4.72 4.47
N MET A 13 7.09 -5.11 5.73
CA MET A 13 6.31 -4.31 6.67
C MET A 13 7.13 -3.17 7.24
N LEU A 14 6.62 -1.95 7.14
CA LEU A 14 7.32 -0.77 7.62
C LEU A 14 7.26 -0.66 9.15
N GLY A 15 8.43 -0.67 9.80
CA GLY A 15 8.58 -0.33 11.22
C GLY A 15 8.80 -1.53 12.16
N VAL A 16 8.79 -2.77 11.66
CA VAL A 16 8.98 -3.98 12.48
C VAL A 16 10.35 -4.02 13.17
N GLY A 17 11.42 -3.60 12.49
CA GLY A 17 12.75 -3.49 13.10
C GLY A 17 12.78 -2.54 14.30
N ALA A 18 12.21 -1.33 14.15
CA ALA A 18 12.13 -0.36 15.25
C ALA A 18 11.26 -0.89 16.41
N LEU A 19 10.15 -1.56 16.09
CA LEU A 19 9.26 -2.18 17.07
C LEU A 19 9.99 -3.24 17.90
N THR A 20 10.63 -4.21 17.25
CA THR A 20 11.33 -5.32 17.93
C THR A 20 12.60 -4.88 18.69
N GLN A 21 13.16 -3.72 18.34
CA GLN A 21 14.25 -3.08 19.07
C GLN A 21 13.78 -2.14 20.21
N ASN A 22 12.48 -2.15 20.54
CA ASN A 22 11.87 -1.31 21.57
C ASN A 22 12.04 0.22 21.32
N GLN A 23 12.13 0.63 20.05
CA GLN A 23 12.17 2.05 19.64
C GLN A 23 10.78 2.61 19.35
N VAL A 24 9.73 1.86 19.70
CA VAL A 24 8.32 2.22 19.57
C VAL A 24 7.71 2.11 20.95
N THR A 25 7.25 3.23 21.51
CA THR A 25 6.52 3.24 22.78
C THR A 25 5.07 2.82 22.51
N LEU A 26 4.69 1.65 23.02
CA LEU A 26 3.32 1.12 22.92
C LEU A 26 2.52 1.46 24.18
N GLY A 27 1.28 1.89 23.99
CA GLY A 27 0.29 2.08 25.05
C GLY A 27 -0.84 1.06 24.96
N GLU A 28 -1.72 1.06 25.97
CA GLU A 28 -2.89 0.15 26.02
C GLU A 28 -3.82 0.32 24.80
N GLY A 29 -3.93 1.55 24.28
CA GLY A 29 -4.70 1.86 23.08
C GLY A 29 -4.23 1.12 21.83
N ASP A 30 -2.92 0.90 21.69
CA ASP A 30 -2.35 0.14 20.57
C ASP A 30 -2.81 -1.32 20.63
N PHE A 31 -2.66 -1.98 21.78
CA PHE A 31 -3.11 -3.37 21.96
C PHE A 31 -4.62 -3.51 21.71
N LYS A 32 -5.43 -2.59 22.24
CA LYS A 32 -6.89 -2.58 22.02
C LYS A 32 -7.24 -2.42 20.55
N ALA A 33 -6.57 -1.53 19.81
CA ALA A 33 -6.81 -1.32 18.38
C ALA A 33 -6.56 -2.58 17.51
N TRP A 34 -5.70 -3.47 18.02
CA TRP A 34 -5.36 -4.76 17.43
C TRP A 34 -6.13 -5.95 18.04
N GLY A 35 -7.16 -5.68 18.85
CA GLY A 35 -8.02 -6.69 19.46
C GLY A 35 -7.33 -7.53 20.53
N MET A 36 -6.21 -7.04 21.07
CA MET A 36 -5.44 -7.73 22.11
C MET A 36 -5.91 -7.27 23.49
N SER A 37 -6.10 -8.22 24.41
CA SER A 37 -6.22 -7.88 25.83
C SER A 37 -4.83 -7.54 26.36
N PRO A 38 -4.63 -6.34 26.95
CA PRO A 38 -3.34 -5.99 27.52
C PRO A 38 -3.01 -6.98 28.65
N SER A 39 -1.92 -7.72 28.52
CA SER A 39 -1.40 -8.55 29.60
C SER A 39 -0.78 -7.66 30.68
N ILE A 40 -0.50 -8.22 31.86
CA ILE A 40 0.16 -7.50 32.98
C ILE A 40 1.53 -6.91 32.54
N SER A 41 2.17 -7.52 31.52
CA SER A 41 3.43 -7.04 30.92
C SER A 41 3.36 -7.18 29.39
N PRO A 42 2.76 -6.21 28.67
CA PRO A 42 2.71 -6.25 27.20
C PRO A 42 4.13 -6.05 26.64
N SER A 43 4.55 -6.90 25.69
CA SER A 43 5.86 -6.78 25.04
C SER A 43 5.73 -6.38 23.57
N ALA A 44 6.71 -5.63 23.07
CA ALA A 44 6.77 -5.24 21.65
C ALA A 44 6.82 -6.46 20.72
N ASN A 45 7.44 -7.56 21.16
CA ASN A 45 7.49 -8.82 20.42
C ASN A 45 6.12 -9.52 20.34
N LEU A 46 5.33 -9.47 21.42
CA LEU A 46 3.96 -10.00 21.41
C LEU A 46 3.08 -9.18 20.45
N PHE A 47 3.19 -7.86 20.50
CA PHE A 47 2.50 -6.97 19.56
C PHE A 47 2.93 -7.26 18.11
N CYS A 48 4.23 -7.40 17.86
CA CYS A 48 4.77 -7.78 16.55
C CYS A 48 4.18 -9.11 16.04
N GLY A 49 4.04 -10.12 16.90
CA GLY A 49 3.40 -11.39 16.54
C GLY A 49 1.96 -11.23 16.03
N GLN A 50 1.20 -10.30 16.63
CA GLN A 50 -0.16 -9.97 16.17
C GLN A 50 -0.16 -9.29 14.78
N LEU A 51 0.77 -8.36 14.56
CA LEU A 51 0.95 -7.71 13.26
C LEU A 51 1.32 -8.74 12.17
N LEU A 52 2.27 -9.63 12.46
CA LEU A 52 2.69 -10.69 11.53
C LEU A 52 1.58 -11.69 11.22
N THR A 53 0.70 -11.98 12.19
CA THR A 53 -0.49 -12.81 11.99
C THR A 53 -1.47 -12.15 11.01
N THR A 54 -1.64 -10.83 11.12
CA THR A 54 -2.47 -10.05 10.19
C THR A 54 -1.84 -10.00 8.80
N PHE A 55 -0.53 -9.76 8.70
CA PHE A 55 0.21 -9.77 7.43
C PHE A 55 0.08 -11.11 6.71
N ARG A 56 0.23 -12.22 7.44
CA ARG A 56 0.02 -13.57 6.91
C ARG A 56 -1.41 -13.80 6.43
N SER A 57 -2.40 -13.22 7.11
CA SER A 57 -3.81 -13.29 6.70
C SER A 57 -4.05 -12.55 5.38
N CYS A 58 -3.45 -11.37 5.18
CA CYS A 58 -3.45 -10.66 3.89
C CYS A 58 -2.81 -11.50 2.77
N LEU A 59 -1.67 -12.13 3.03
CA LEU A 59 -1.02 -13.03 2.06
C LEU A 59 -1.90 -14.26 1.73
N ALA A 60 -2.60 -14.81 2.72
CA ALA A 60 -3.52 -15.93 2.52
C ALA A 60 -4.74 -15.54 1.66
N ALA A 61 -5.26 -14.31 1.82
CA ALA A 61 -6.30 -13.78 0.96
C ALA A 61 -5.82 -13.67 -0.50
N VAL A 62 -4.62 -13.11 -0.72
CA VAL A 62 -4.00 -13.02 -2.06
C VAL A 62 -3.77 -14.40 -2.67
N ARG A 63 -3.26 -15.37 -1.90
CA ARG A 63 -3.12 -16.77 -2.36
C ARG A 63 -4.47 -17.39 -2.73
N THR A 64 -5.55 -16.93 -2.11
CA THR A 64 -6.89 -17.43 -2.38
C THR A 64 -7.43 -16.87 -3.70
N SER A 65 -7.28 -15.58 -3.96
CA SER A 65 -7.78 -14.92 -5.16
C SER A 65 -6.86 -14.98 -6.38
N HIS A 66 -5.54 -15.11 -6.20
CA HIS A 66 -4.55 -15.09 -7.28
C HIS A 66 -3.80 -16.43 -7.39
N LYS A 67 -4.43 -17.44 -8.02
CA LYS A 67 -3.85 -18.79 -8.14
C LYS A 67 -2.63 -18.90 -9.06
N GLN A 68 -2.40 -17.87 -9.88
CA GLN A 68 -1.29 -17.84 -10.85
C GLN A 68 0.04 -17.40 -10.22
N VAL A 69 0.04 -16.94 -8.97
CA VAL A 69 1.26 -16.54 -8.26
C VAL A 69 1.63 -17.55 -7.18
N LYS A 70 2.94 -17.66 -6.94
CA LYS A 70 3.51 -18.34 -5.78
C LYS A 70 3.80 -17.31 -4.70
N ILE A 71 3.73 -17.72 -3.43
CA ILE A 71 3.95 -16.83 -2.28
C ILE A 71 4.87 -17.52 -1.28
N ALA A 72 5.87 -16.80 -0.78
CA ALA A 72 6.72 -17.16 0.33
C ALA A 72 6.78 -16.00 1.32
N GLN A 73 6.57 -16.28 2.60
CA GLN A 73 6.73 -15.30 3.67
C GLN A 73 8.03 -15.62 4.42
N LEU A 74 8.82 -14.58 4.74
CA LEU A 74 9.97 -14.65 5.62
C LEU A 74 9.86 -13.51 6.63
N SER A 75 9.49 -13.82 7.88
CA SER A 75 9.25 -12.81 8.92
C SER A 75 8.19 -11.78 8.46
N ASP A 76 8.57 -10.51 8.45
CA ASP A 76 7.85 -9.29 8.09
C ASP A 76 7.90 -8.97 6.59
N CYS A 77 8.59 -9.79 5.80
CA CYS A 77 8.61 -9.67 4.36
C CYS A 77 7.98 -10.87 3.64
N ALA A 78 7.65 -10.67 2.37
CA ALA A 78 7.15 -11.72 1.50
C ALA A 78 7.61 -11.53 0.06
N TYR A 79 7.64 -12.65 -0.67
CA TYR A 79 7.90 -12.75 -2.08
C TYR A 79 6.65 -13.30 -2.77
N ILE A 80 6.20 -12.63 -3.82
CA ILE A 80 5.10 -13.04 -4.69
C ILE A 80 5.60 -13.07 -6.12
N TRP A 81 5.52 -14.21 -6.81
CA TRP A 81 6.14 -14.32 -8.15
C TRP A 81 5.37 -15.22 -9.10
N SER A 82 5.58 -15.00 -10.40
CA SER A 82 5.03 -15.78 -11.50
C SER A 82 5.79 -15.49 -12.79
N GLU A 83 5.70 -16.39 -13.76
CA GLU A 83 6.06 -16.10 -15.16
C GLU A 83 5.12 -15.03 -15.75
N ASN A 84 3.87 -14.97 -15.27
CA ASN A 84 2.89 -13.96 -15.69
C ASN A 84 3.08 -12.65 -14.91
N VAL A 85 3.62 -11.62 -15.59
CA VAL A 85 3.83 -10.28 -15.03
C VAL A 85 2.54 -9.63 -14.55
N LEU A 86 1.46 -9.76 -15.31
CA LEU A 86 0.16 -9.17 -14.95
C LEU A 86 -0.42 -9.82 -13.69
N ALA A 87 -0.22 -11.13 -13.52
CA ALA A 87 -0.65 -11.81 -12.31
C ALA A 87 0.10 -11.31 -11.06
N VAL A 88 1.38 -10.96 -11.19
CA VAL A 88 2.18 -10.37 -10.10
C VAL A 88 1.72 -8.95 -9.78
N LEU A 89 1.44 -8.12 -10.79
CA LEU A 89 0.90 -6.76 -10.58
C LEU A 89 -0.48 -6.78 -9.93
N ASP A 90 -1.37 -7.66 -10.40
CA ASP A 90 -2.71 -7.85 -9.83
C ASP A 90 -2.61 -8.31 -8.36
N ALA A 91 -1.73 -9.27 -8.06
CA ALA A 91 -1.50 -9.76 -6.71
C ALA A 91 -0.85 -8.70 -5.80
N ALA A 92 0.10 -7.91 -6.32
CA ALA A 92 0.74 -6.82 -5.60
C ALA A 92 -0.29 -5.74 -5.22
N ARG A 93 -1.10 -5.30 -6.19
CA ARG A 93 -2.21 -4.37 -5.96
C ARG A 93 -3.15 -4.89 -4.89
N ALA A 94 -3.62 -6.13 -5.03
CA ALA A 94 -4.52 -6.74 -4.06
C ALA A 94 -3.88 -6.79 -2.66
N PHE A 95 -2.63 -7.22 -2.56
CA PHE A 95 -1.90 -7.27 -1.30
C PHE A 95 -1.83 -5.89 -0.62
N MET A 96 -1.44 -4.86 -1.36
CA MET A 96 -1.30 -3.50 -0.82
C MET A 96 -2.63 -2.94 -0.33
N TRP A 97 -3.73 -3.17 -1.06
CA TRP A 97 -5.08 -2.81 -0.62
C TRP A 97 -5.51 -3.57 0.64
N GLU A 98 -5.26 -4.87 0.73
CA GLU A 98 -5.60 -5.68 1.90
C GLU A 98 -4.79 -5.27 3.13
N SER A 99 -3.47 -5.09 2.99
CA SER A 99 -2.57 -4.79 4.11
C SER A 99 -2.87 -3.43 4.72
N VAL A 100 -3.00 -2.38 3.91
CA VAL A 100 -3.31 -1.03 4.39
C VAL A 100 -4.70 -0.96 5.02
N ASN A 101 -5.68 -1.69 4.47
CA ASN A 101 -7.02 -1.75 5.06
C ASN A 101 -7.04 -2.46 6.40
N ALA A 102 -6.14 -3.44 6.59
CA ALA A 102 -5.93 -4.13 7.84
C ALA A 102 -5.15 -3.30 8.88
N GLY A 103 -4.57 -2.15 8.48
CA GLY A 103 -3.78 -1.29 9.37
C GLY A 103 -2.27 -1.54 9.30
N LEU A 104 -1.79 -2.19 8.23
CA LEU A 104 -0.37 -2.48 8.02
C LEU A 104 0.19 -1.58 6.92
N LEU A 105 1.28 -0.88 7.22
CA LEU A 105 2.06 -0.20 6.19
C LEU A 105 3.09 -1.17 5.61
N SER A 106 3.09 -1.29 4.29
CA SER A 106 4.03 -2.14 3.57
C SER A 106 4.67 -1.37 2.42
N ARG A 107 5.91 -1.72 2.07
CA ARG A 107 6.61 -1.15 0.92
C ARG A 107 7.27 -2.26 0.15
N GLY A 108 7.38 -2.11 -1.16
CA GLY A 108 7.92 -3.19 -1.98
C GLY A 108 8.55 -2.74 -3.28
N GLY A 109 9.08 -3.74 -3.97
CA GLY A 109 9.68 -3.61 -5.29
C GLY A 109 9.23 -4.74 -6.20
N ILE A 110 9.00 -4.46 -7.48
CA ILE A 110 8.69 -5.44 -8.51
C ILE A 110 9.77 -5.39 -9.59
N SER A 111 10.32 -6.54 -9.92
CA SER A 111 11.30 -6.68 -11.00
C SER A 111 10.93 -7.84 -11.91
N TYR A 112 11.44 -7.80 -13.13
CA TYR A 112 11.36 -8.93 -14.06
C TYR A 112 12.75 -9.49 -14.36
N GLY A 113 12.89 -10.80 -14.43
CA GLY A 113 14.11 -11.45 -14.88
C GLY A 113 14.23 -12.90 -14.40
N GLU A 114 15.46 -13.35 -14.24
CA GLU A 114 15.74 -14.72 -13.82
C GLU A 114 15.19 -15.03 -12.42
N ILE A 115 14.53 -16.17 -12.34
CA ILE A 115 14.07 -16.85 -11.14
C ILE A 115 14.63 -18.27 -11.18
N VAL A 116 15.18 -18.73 -10.05
CA VAL A 116 15.62 -20.10 -9.85
C VAL A 116 14.89 -20.70 -8.66
N GLU A 117 14.27 -21.85 -8.90
CA GLU A 117 13.57 -22.66 -7.91
C GLU A 117 14.19 -24.07 -7.85
N PRO A 118 14.32 -24.70 -6.68
CA PRO A 118 14.74 -26.08 -6.60
C PRO A 118 13.59 -27.03 -6.97
N ASP A 119 13.88 -28.03 -7.80
CA ASP A 119 12.87 -28.99 -8.30
C ASP A 119 12.27 -29.85 -7.19
N LYS A 120 13.08 -30.15 -6.16
CA LYS A 120 12.77 -31.08 -5.08
C LYS A 120 13.05 -30.42 -3.74
N ILE A 121 12.08 -29.65 -3.28
CA ILE A 121 12.07 -29.10 -1.92
C ILE A 121 10.92 -29.72 -1.15
N ASN A 122 11.17 -30.09 0.10
CA ASN A 122 10.09 -30.32 1.03
C ASN A 122 9.36 -28.99 1.26
N ARG A 123 8.26 -28.78 0.54
CA ARG A 123 7.44 -27.56 0.62
C ARG A 123 6.78 -27.36 1.99
N ALA A 124 6.91 -28.31 2.93
CA ALA A 124 6.47 -28.13 4.31
C ALA A 124 7.15 -26.94 5.01
N ILE A 125 8.38 -26.60 4.62
CA ILE A 125 9.15 -25.46 5.19
C ILE A 125 8.90 -24.16 4.39
N GLY A 126 8.09 -24.21 3.33
CA GLY A 126 7.78 -23.06 2.47
C GLY A 126 8.39 -23.18 1.07
N HIS A 127 8.14 -22.16 0.25
CA HIS A 127 8.75 -22.04 -1.07
C HIS A 127 10.12 -21.37 -0.96
N PHE A 128 11.06 -21.78 -1.82
CA PHE A 128 12.38 -21.20 -1.94
C PHE A 128 12.53 -20.55 -3.31
N ILE A 129 13.07 -19.34 -3.34
CA ILE A 129 13.25 -18.54 -4.55
C ILE A 129 14.58 -17.79 -4.47
N LEU A 130 15.33 -17.75 -5.57
CA LEU A 130 16.46 -16.84 -5.77
C LEU A 130 16.49 -16.37 -7.23
N GLY A 131 17.45 -15.53 -7.58
CA GLY A 131 17.70 -15.10 -8.96
C GLY A 131 17.82 -13.59 -9.07
N GLY A 132 18.26 -13.12 -10.24
CA GLY A 132 18.47 -11.69 -10.48
C GLY A 132 17.23 -10.83 -10.28
N ALA A 133 16.03 -11.36 -10.59
CA ALA A 133 14.78 -10.65 -10.32
C ALA A 133 14.60 -10.44 -8.80
N VAL A 134 14.74 -11.50 -8.00
CA VAL A 134 14.59 -11.44 -6.53
C VAL A 134 15.48 -10.35 -5.92
N THR A 135 16.76 -10.31 -6.29
CA THR A 135 17.71 -9.31 -5.78
C THR A 135 17.31 -7.89 -6.16
N ARG A 136 16.88 -7.66 -7.41
CA ARG A 136 16.43 -6.32 -7.83
C ARG A 136 15.14 -5.88 -7.14
N ALA A 137 14.17 -6.78 -6.96
CA ALA A 137 12.92 -6.48 -6.27
C ALA A 137 13.18 -6.01 -4.82
N VAL A 138 14.09 -6.69 -4.11
CA VAL A 138 14.54 -6.27 -2.76
C VAL A 138 15.25 -4.93 -2.79
N GLY A 139 16.08 -4.67 -3.81
CA GLY A 139 16.77 -3.37 -3.96
C GLY A 139 15.82 -2.20 -4.19
N LEU A 140 14.78 -2.41 -5.00
CA LEU A 140 13.79 -1.39 -5.37
C LEU A 140 12.96 -0.90 -4.19
N GLU A 141 12.68 -1.74 -3.20
CA GLU A 141 11.93 -1.36 -1.99
C GLU A 141 12.54 -0.12 -1.28
N LYS A 142 13.86 0.05 -1.40
CA LYS A 142 14.62 1.12 -0.75
C LYS A 142 14.56 2.46 -1.49
N ALA A 143 13.95 2.51 -2.68
CA ALA A 143 13.99 3.66 -3.58
C ALA A 143 13.18 4.87 -3.09
N GLY A 144 12.36 4.73 -2.05
CA GLY A 144 11.60 5.84 -1.48
C GLY A 144 11.05 5.57 -0.10
N LYS A 145 10.11 6.41 0.34
CA LYS A 145 9.39 6.33 1.63
C LYS A 145 7.88 6.20 1.39
N GLY A 146 7.17 5.66 2.37
CA GLY A 146 5.73 5.44 2.36
C GLY A 146 5.30 4.07 1.82
N CYS A 147 4.00 3.83 1.86
CA CYS A 147 3.32 2.62 1.41
C CYS A 147 3.30 2.53 -0.12
N ARG A 148 4.46 2.23 -0.72
CA ARG A 148 4.71 2.36 -2.15
C ARG A 148 5.30 1.08 -2.75
N VAL A 149 5.16 0.94 -4.07
CA VAL A 149 5.70 -0.19 -4.81
C VAL A 149 6.52 0.34 -5.97
N PHE A 150 7.82 0.07 -6.00
CA PHE A 150 8.73 0.53 -7.05
C PHE A 150 8.94 -0.56 -8.09
N VAL A 151 9.14 -0.20 -9.35
CA VAL A 151 9.32 -1.16 -10.44
C VAL A 151 10.57 -0.85 -11.26
N ASP A 152 11.24 -1.88 -11.76
CA ASP A 152 12.31 -1.70 -12.76
C ASP A 152 11.73 -1.50 -14.17
N ASP A 153 12.56 -0.97 -15.08
CA ASP A 153 12.15 -0.74 -16.47
C ASP A 153 11.81 -2.04 -17.22
N LEU A 154 12.31 -3.19 -16.75
CA LEU A 154 12.01 -4.48 -17.36
C LEU A 154 10.53 -4.85 -17.18
N ILE A 155 9.92 -4.53 -16.04
CA ILE A 155 8.48 -4.70 -15.84
C ILE A 155 7.69 -3.88 -16.87
N HIS A 156 8.05 -2.63 -17.08
CA HIS A 156 7.38 -1.77 -18.06
C HIS A 156 7.48 -2.33 -19.48
N LEU A 157 8.66 -2.80 -19.89
CA LEU A 157 8.85 -3.46 -21.19
C LEU A 157 8.00 -4.72 -21.35
N GLN A 158 7.78 -5.49 -20.29
CA GLN A 158 6.93 -6.69 -20.36
C GLN A 158 5.43 -6.34 -20.47
N ILE A 159 5.00 -5.26 -19.81
CA ILE A 159 3.62 -4.77 -19.96
C ILE A 159 3.37 -4.30 -21.39
N GLN A 160 4.28 -3.54 -21.99
CA GLN A 160 4.16 -3.05 -23.37
C GLN A 160 4.13 -4.17 -24.43
N LYS A 161 4.76 -5.31 -24.15
CA LYS A 161 4.71 -6.51 -25.02
C LYS A 161 3.41 -7.28 -24.89
N SER A 162 2.67 -7.07 -23.80
CA SER A 162 1.38 -7.70 -23.60
C SER A 162 0.32 -6.82 -24.24
N ASP A 163 -0.57 -7.38 -25.07
CA ASP A 163 -1.77 -6.68 -25.59
C ASP A 163 -2.78 -6.31 -24.47
N ALA A 164 -2.36 -6.37 -23.21
CA ALA A 164 -3.20 -6.22 -22.04
C ALA A 164 -3.46 -4.75 -21.71
N VAL A 165 -4.65 -4.29 -22.10
CA VAL A 165 -5.29 -3.00 -21.74
C VAL A 165 -5.46 -2.80 -20.22
N ARG A 166 -5.08 -3.78 -19.37
CA ARG A 166 -5.42 -3.82 -17.94
C ARG A 166 -4.66 -2.82 -17.07
N PHE A 167 -3.41 -2.49 -17.41
CA PHE A 167 -2.64 -1.47 -16.71
C PHE A 167 -2.21 -0.41 -17.72
N LYS A 168 -2.94 0.70 -17.74
CA LYS A 168 -2.60 1.86 -18.56
C LYS A 168 -1.38 2.59 -17.98
N ASP A 169 -0.78 3.49 -18.74
CA ASP A 169 0.41 4.23 -18.31
C ASP A 169 0.19 5.01 -17.01
N GLU A 170 -1.04 5.42 -16.68
CA GLU A 170 -1.39 6.11 -15.44
C GLU A 170 -1.27 5.22 -14.19
N ALA A 171 -1.18 3.90 -14.36
CA ALA A 171 -0.84 2.97 -13.28
C ALA A 171 0.61 3.12 -12.80
N PHE A 172 1.44 3.86 -13.55
CA PHE A 172 2.84 4.06 -13.26
C PHE A 172 3.18 5.54 -13.20
N SER A 173 3.95 5.94 -12.20
CA SER A 173 4.48 7.30 -12.10
C SER A 173 6.00 7.29 -11.99
N SER A 174 6.65 8.31 -12.55
CA SER A 174 8.09 8.47 -12.39
C SER A 174 8.39 9.28 -11.13
N LEU A 175 9.25 8.74 -10.29
CA LEU A 175 9.79 9.44 -9.12
C LEU A 175 11.26 9.74 -9.37
N LYS A 176 11.59 11.03 -9.38
CA LYS A 176 12.98 11.48 -9.39
C LYS A 176 13.48 11.64 -7.96
N ASN A 177 14.57 10.94 -7.62
CA ASN A 177 15.28 11.16 -6.37
C ASN A 177 16.00 12.52 -6.46
N PRO A 178 15.68 13.47 -5.58
CA PRO A 178 16.29 14.79 -5.63
C PRO A 178 17.77 14.79 -5.20
N LEU A 179 18.24 13.75 -4.50
CA LEU A 179 19.61 13.70 -3.96
C LEU A 179 20.66 13.30 -5.00
N ASP A 180 20.32 12.37 -5.90
CA ASP A 180 21.25 11.81 -6.88
C ASP A 180 20.73 11.92 -8.33
N GLY A 181 19.51 12.44 -8.52
CA GLY A 181 18.89 12.59 -9.83
C GLY A 181 18.40 11.28 -10.45
N THR A 182 18.54 10.14 -9.77
CA THR A 182 18.05 8.85 -10.26
C THR A 182 16.53 8.88 -10.41
N VAL A 183 16.02 8.17 -11.41
CA VAL A 183 14.59 8.05 -11.66
C VAL A 183 14.19 6.61 -11.45
N VAL A 184 13.17 6.40 -10.63
CA VAL A 184 12.56 5.10 -10.37
C VAL A 184 11.08 5.20 -10.70
N ARG A 185 10.51 4.14 -11.27
CA ARG A 185 9.07 4.08 -11.51
C ARG A 185 8.37 3.53 -10.28
N GLU A 186 7.23 4.11 -9.94
CA GLU A 186 6.29 3.57 -8.96
C GLU A 186 5.13 2.92 -9.70
N PHE A 187 4.74 1.73 -9.24
CA PHE A 187 3.43 1.16 -9.52
C PHE A 187 2.42 1.74 -8.52
N CYS A 188 1.56 2.64 -9.01
CA CYS A 188 0.54 3.35 -8.24
C CYS A 188 -0.64 2.41 -7.94
N TRP A 189 -0.41 1.41 -7.08
CA TRP A 189 -1.40 0.40 -6.67
C TRP A 189 -2.70 1.03 -6.14
N TYR A 190 -2.62 2.25 -5.58
CA TYR A 190 -3.75 3.02 -5.09
C TYR A 190 -4.53 3.75 -6.18
N ALA A 191 -3.95 4.01 -7.35
CA ALA A 191 -4.61 4.69 -8.48
C ALA A 191 -5.17 3.69 -9.51
N THR A 192 -4.83 2.43 -9.38
CA THR A 192 -5.37 1.34 -10.18
C THR A 192 -6.55 0.74 -9.45
N GLY A 193 -7.65 0.46 -10.16
CA GLY A 193 -8.81 -0.07 -9.48
C GLY A 193 -8.53 -1.38 -8.78
N GLY A 194 -9.18 -1.61 -7.63
CA GLY A 194 -9.05 -2.86 -6.88
C GLY A 194 -9.27 -4.09 -7.78
N SER A 195 -8.98 -5.29 -7.26
CA SER A 195 -8.78 -6.61 -7.91
C SER A 195 -9.25 -6.92 -9.36
N VAL A 196 -10.19 -6.21 -9.98
CA VAL A 196 -10.69 -6.46 -11.34
C VAL A 196 -11.09 -5.20 -12.14
N ALA A 197 -11.19 -4.01 -11.54
CA ALA A 197 -11.79 -2.84 -12.21
C ALA A 197 -10.74 -1.82 -12.72
N ASP A 198 -10.94 -1.33 -13.94
CA ASP A 198 -10.38 -0.04 -14.37
C ASP A 198 -11.26 1.06 -13.76
N TRP A 199 -10.74 1.75 -12.75
CA TRP A 199 -11.47 2.81 -12.05
C TRP A 199 -11.82 4.01 -12.93
N SER A 200 -11.28 4.12 -14.14
CA SER A 200 -11.72 5.15 -15.08
C SER A 200 -13.22 5.09 -15.37
N ASN A 201 -13.86 3.92 -15.23
CA ASN A 201 -15.31 3.76 -15.41
C ASN A 201 -16.12 3.78 -14.10
N GLU A 202 -15.46 3.86 -12.94
CA GLU A 202 -16.11 3.86 -11.61
C GLU A 202 -15.47 4.91 -10.68
N PRO A 203 -15.44 6.21 -11.05
CA PRO A 203 -14.72 7.24 -10.31
C PRO A 203 -15.26 7.45 -8.89
N HIS A 204 -16.56 7.24 -8.66
CA HIS A 204 -17.15 7.30 -7.31
C HIS A 204 -16.64 6.17 -6.39
N VAL A 205 -16.52 4.95 -6.91
CA VAL A 205 -15.98 3.80 -6.16
C VAL A 205 -14.51 4.04 -5.83
N ALA A 206 -13.75 4.55 -6.80
CA ALA A 206 -12.35 4.93 -6.62
C ALA A 206 -12.19 6.00 -5.53
N ALA A 207 -12.96 7.08 -5.63
CA ALA A 207 -12.96 8.17 -4.66
C ALA A 207 -13.30 7.67 -3.24
N THR A 208 -14.38 6.89 -3.11
CA THR A 208 -14.79 6.29 -1.83
C THR A 208 -13.68 5.46 -1.20
N LYS A 209 -13.02 4.61 -1.99
CA LYS A 209 -11.92 3.76 -1.52
C LYS A 209 -10.68 4.56 -1.11
N LEU A 210 -10.28 5.54 -1.92
CA LEU A 210 -9.15 6.44 -1.63
C LEU A 210 -9.40 7.26 -0.35
N ILE A 211 -10.57 7.88 -0.22
CA ILE A 211 -10.96 8.64 0.98
C ILE A 211 -10.99 7.76 2.22
N THR A 212 -11.47 6.52 2.08
CA THR A 212 -11.47 5.55 3.18
C THR A 212 -10.05 5.25 3.65
N ILE A 213 -9.13 4.92 2.75
CA ILE A 213 -7.74 4.66 3.11
C ILE A 213 -7.09 5.91 3.67
N LEU A 214 -7.25 7.07 3.04
CA LEU A 214 -6.64 8.32 3.49
C LEU A 214 -7.08 8.64 4.91
N THR A 215 -8.37 8.46 5.20
CA THR A 215 -8.93 8.67 6.54
C THR A 215 -8.43 7.62 7.53
N LYS A 216 -8.23 6.36 7.11
CA LYS A 216 -7.62 5.33 7.97
C LYS A 216 -6.17 5.68 8.30
N LEU A 217 -5.35 6.01 7.30
CA LEU A 217 -3.94 6.39 7.50
C LEU A 217 -3.82 7.57 8.46
N GLN A 218 -4.72 8.54 8.32
CA GLN A 218 -4.71 9.69 9.21
C GLN A 218 -5.21 9.33 10.61
N PHE A 219 -6.37 8.66 10.74
CA PHE A 219 -7.12 8.62 11.99
C PHE A 219 -7.36 7.25 12.62
N SER A 220 -6.99 6.16 11.96
CA SER A 220 -7.18 4.83 12.53
C SER A 220 -6.16 4.59 13.66
N PRO A 221 -6.60 4.12 14.83
CA PRO A 221 -5.68 3.75 15.91
C PRO A 221 -4.82 2.51 15.57
N ARG A 222 -5.02 1.86 14.42
CA ARG A 222 -4.13 0.79 13.96
C ARG A 222 -2.77 1.30 13.47
N PHE A 223 -2.64 2.59 13.15
CA PHE A 223 -1.39 3.21 12.70
C PHE A 223 -0.69 4.04 13.78
N SER A 224 -1.23 4.12 15.01
CA SER A 224 -0.62 4.90 16.11
C SER A 224 0.81 4.46 16.42
N TRP A 225 1.07 3.15 16.41
CA TRP A 225 2.42 2.62 16.62
C TRP A 225 3.43 3.07 15.54
N ASN A 226 2.98 3.32 14.30
CA ASN A 226 3.83 3.91 13.27
C ASN A 226 4.14 5.39 13.59
N GLN A 227 3.26 6.10 14.29
CA GLN A 227 3.48 7.52 14.64
C GLN A 227 4.38 7.71 15.87
N ALA A 228 4.62 6.65 16.64
CA ALA A 228 5.35 6.70 17.91
C ALA A 228 6.80 7.20 17.76
N ASN A 229 7.41 7.10 16.58
CA ASN A 229 8.75 7.62 16.32
C ASN A 229 8.83 8.39 15.00
N GLN A 230 9.91 9.17 14.85
CA GLN A 230 10.11 10.06 13.70
C GLN A 230 10.13 9.30 12.36
N HIS A 231 10.82 8.16 12.30
CA HIS A 231 10.91 7.38 11.08
C HIS A 231 9.55 6.86 10.62
N GLY A 232 8.74 6.33 11.54
CA GLY A 232 7.40 5.86 11.21
C GLY A 232 6.45 7.01 10.86
N ARG A 233 6.56 8.18 11.50
CA ARG A 233 5.82 9.40 11.08
C ARG A 233 6.13 9.79 9.64
N ILE A 234 7.41 9.75 9.24
CA ILE A 234 7.82 10.01 7.85
C ILE A 234 7.19 8.98 6.90
N GLN A 235 7.21 7.69 7.24
CA GLN A 235 6.57 6.66 6.42
C GLN A 235 5.06 6.93 6.26
N LEU A 236 4.37 7.27 7.34
CA LEU A 236 2.95 7.57 7.30
C LEU A 236 2.66 8.83 6.48
N ALA A 237 3.44 9.90 6.68
CA ALA A 237 3.28 11.16 5.96
C ALA A 237 3.49 11.01 4.46
N CYS A 238 4.56 10.31 4.04
CA CYS A 238 4.75 10.00 2.63
C CYS A 238 3.60 9.15 2.08
N SER A 239 3.08 8.19 2.85
CA SER A 239 1.93 7.38 2.41
C SER A 239 0.69 8.23 2.17
N VAL A 240 0.38 9.14 3.11
CA VAL A 240 -0.73 10.09 3.01
C VAL A 240 -0.55 10.99 1.79
N ASP A 241 0.65 11.54 1.58
CA ASP A 241 0.95 12.43 0.47
C ASP A 241 0.67 11.78 -0.90
N PHE A 242 1.35 10.68 -1.20
CA PHE A 242 1.23 10.03 -2.50
C PHE A 242 -0.18 9.48 -2.79
N ILE A 243 -0.86 8.91 -1.78
CA ILE A 243 -2.22 8.41 -1.96
C ILE A 243 -3.20 9.57 -2.13
N SER A 244 -3.02 10.67 -1.39
CA SER A 244 -3.86 11.86 -1.50
C SER A 244 -3.72 12.55 -2.87
N ALA A 245 -2.52 12.49 -3.48
CA ALA A 245 -2.25 13.07 -4.78
C ALA A 245 -3.04 12.40 -5.93
N ALA A 246 -3.54 11.18 -5.74
CA ALA A 246 -4.43 10.52 -6.70
C ALA A 246 -5.91 10.95 -6.59
N THR A 247 -6.31 11.59 -5.48
CA THR A 247 -7.72 11.96 -5.26
C THR A 247 -8.30 12.91 -6.32
N PRO A 248 -7.57 13.89 -6.89
CA PRO A 248 -8.13 14.80 -7.89
C PRO A 248 -8.57 14.09 -9.16
N THR A 249 -7.90 13.00 -9.54
CA THR A 249 -8.24 12.20 -10.73
C THR A 249 -9.64 11.63 -10.66
N PHE A 250 -10.15 11.32 -9.46
CA PHE A 250 -11.43 10.64 -9.27
C PHE A 250 -12.53 11.54 -8.67
N ILE A 251 -12.15 12.58 -7.91
CA ILE A 251 -13.10 13.52 -7.29
C ILE A 251 -13.25 14.79 -8.16
N GLY A 252 -12.24 15.12 -8.95
CA GLY A 252 -12.19 16.35 -9.75
C GLY A 252 -11.90 17.61 -8.96
N ASN A 253 -11.23 17.52 -7.81
CA ASN A 253 -10.71 18.67 -7.06
C ASN A 253 -9.53 18.27 -6.15
N GLY A 254 -8.81 19.27 -5.65
CA GLY A 254 -7.64 19.08 -4.78
C GLY A 254 -7.92 19.13 -3.27
N ASN A 255 -9.18 19.11 -2.82
CA ASN A 255 -9.51 19.34 -1.41
C ASN A 255 -8.95 18.29 -0.45
N TYR A 256 -8.69 17.09 -0.98
CA TYR A 256 -8.18 15.97 -0.22
C TYR A 256 -6.68 15.73 -0.43
N MET A 257 -6.00 16.56 -1.23
CA MET A 257 -4.55 16.52 -1.35
C MET A 257 -3.90 17.04 -0.08
N LEU A 258 -2.96 16.28 0.45
CA LEU A 258 -2.26 16.59 1.69
C LEU A 258 -0.77 16.49 1.43
N LYS A 259 -0.02 17.56 1.71
CA LYS A 259 1.44 17.49 1.61
C LYS A 259 2.01 16.78 2.83
N GLY A 260 3.02 15.92 2.61
CA GLY A 260 3.65 15.17 3.69
C GLY A 260 4.24 16.09 4.77
N GLU A 261 4.84 17.21 4.39
CA GLU A 261 5.42 18.21 5.32
C GLU A 261 4.35 18.83 6.23
N GLU A 262 3.22 19.24 5.65
CA GLU A 262 2.10 19.82 6.40
C GLU A 262 1.48 18.78 7.35
N TYR A 263 1.37 17.53 6.89
CA TYR A 263 0.87 16.45 7.72
C TYR A 263 1.82 16.09 8.88
N LEU A 264 3.15 16.12 8.66
CA LEU A 264 4.14 15.94 9.72
C LEU A 264 4.02 17.00 10.81
N LEU A 265 3.91 18.28 10.43
CA LEU A 265 3.72 19.38 11.37
C LEU A 265 2.44 19.19 12.20
N GLN A 266 1.37 18.69 11.58
CA GLN A 266 0.12 18.39 12.28
C GLN A 266 0.25 17.23 13.28
N LEU A 267 1.06 16.21 12.98
CA LEU A 267 1.32 15.10 13.90
C LEU A 267 2.10 15.57 15.13
N GLU A 268 3.04 16.51 14.96
CA GLU A 268 3.85 17.06 16.06
C GLU A 268 3.05 18.00 16.96
N ALA A 269 2.10 18.75 16.39
CA ALA A 269 1.29 19.71 17.12
C ALA A 269 0.12 19.07 17.91
N ASN A 270 -0.28 17.83 17.59
CA ASN A 270 -1.58 17.31 18.02
C ASN A 270 -1.54 15.79 18.31
N ASN A 271 -0.98 15.42 19.47
CA ASN A 271 -0.79 14.03 19.90
C ASN A 271 -2.10 13.24 20.14
N ASP A 272 -3.25 13.91 20.31
CA ASP A 272 -4.51 13.27 20.77
C ASP A 272 -5.53 12.95 19.66
N ARG A 273 -5.19 13.12 18.38
CA ARG A 273 -6.19 13.14 17.28
C ARG A 273 -7.01 11.85 17.03
N PHE A 274 -6.71 10.69 17.63
CA PHE A 274 -6.81 9.44 16.85
C PHE A 274 -7.58 8.23 17.39
N ALA A 275 -8.32 8.31 18.50
CA ALA A 275 -9.17 7.18 18.91
C ALA A 275 -10.68 7.45 18.74
N SER A 276 -11.17 8.64 19.08
CA SER A 276 -12.62 8.89 19.18
C SER A 276 -13.30 9.30 17.86
N ASN A 277 -12.55 9.71 16.83
CA ASN A 277 -13.14 10.47 15.72
C ASN A 277 -13.04 9.80 14.34
N PHE A 278 -12.38 8.64 14.17
CA PHE A 278 -12.20 8.02 12.85
C PHE A 278 -13.52 7.83 12.10
N GLN A 279 -14.51 7.20 12.72
CA GLN A 279 -15.80 6.94 12.07
C GLN A 279 -16.55 8.22 11.74
N GLN A 280 -16.51 9.21 12.64
CA GLN A 280 -17.14 10.51 12.43
C GLN A 280 -16.51 11.26 11.26
N VAL A 281 -15.18 11.33 11.21
CA VAL A 281 -14.43 11.98 10.11
C VAL A 281 -14.65 11.24 8.80
N LEU A 282 -14.63 9.91 8.80
CA LEU A 282 -14.90 9.11 7.60
C LEU A 282 -16.30 9.39 7.07
N SER A 283 -17.31 9.37 7.94
CA SER A 283 -18.70 9.61 7.56
C SER A 283 -18.88 11.03 6.97
N ALA A 284 -18.26 12.03 7.58
CA ALA A 284 -18.29 13.41 7.08
C ALA A 284 -17.60 13.56 5.71
N ARG A 285 -16.44 12.93 5.52
CA ARG A 285 -15.71 12.98 4.24
C ARG A 285 -16.44 12.24 3.13
N LEU A 286 -17.03 11.07 3.43
CA LEU A 286 -17.83 10.34 2.47
C LEU A 286 -19.06 11.15 2.06
N ALA A 287 -19.78 11.76 3.01
CA ALA A 287 -20.91 12.65 2.71
C ALA A 287 -20.51 13.89 1.91
N ASP A 288 -19.31 14.43 2.12
CA ASP A 288 -18.79 15.55 1.32
C ASP A 288 -18.51 15.13 -0.13
N ILE A 289 -17.88 13.96 -0.34
CA ILE A 289 -17.56 13.56 -1.72
C ILE A 289 -18.79 13.25 -2.57
N GLU A 290 -19.90 12.80 -1.97
CA GLU A 290 -21.16 12.55 -2.70
C GLU A 290 -21.61 13.77 -3.52
N ARG A 291 -21.32 14.99 -3.06
CA ARG A 291 -21.69 16.23 -3.74
C ARG A 291 -21.04 16.39 -5.12
N PHE A 292 -19.95 15.66 -5.39
CA PHE A 292 -19.21 15.70 -6.65
C PHE A 292 -19.69 14.69 -7.68
N PHE A 293 -20.68 13.85 -7.36
CA PHE A 293 -21.17 12.78 -8.23
C PHE A 293 -22.68 12.87 -8.46
N VAL A 294 -23.13 12.36 -9.60
CA VAL A 294 -24.54 12.08 -9.94
C VAL A 294 -24.55 10.69 -10.57
N ASP A 295 -25.36 9.77 -10.03
CA ASP A 295 -25.43 8.38 -10.48
C ASP A 295 -24.06 7.68 -10.62
N GLY A 296 -23.13 8.01 -9.71
CA GLY A 296 -21.75 7.48 -9.69
C GLY A 296 -20.79 8.09 -10.72
N ILE A 297 -21.29 9.00 -11.57
CA ILE A 297 -20.51 9.75 -12.55
C ILE A 297 -20.08 11.08 -11.94
N GLN A 298 -18.83 11.47 -12.18
CA GLN A 298 -18.30 12.74 -11.71
C GLN A 298 -19.03 13.91 -12.39
N LYS A 299 -19.57 14.86 -11.60
CA LYS A 299 -20.18 16.09 -12.13
C LYS A 299 -19.20 16.90 -12.97
N ASP A 300 -19.67 17.42 -14.09
CA ASP A 300 -18.94 18.41 -14.89
C ASP A 300 -18.65 19.66 -14.06
N PRO A 301 -17.43 20.23 -14.10
CA PRO A 301 -17.12 21.56 -13.58
C PRO A 301 -18.22 22.62 -13.81
N MET A 302 -18.88 22.64 -14.97
CA MET A 302 -19.95 23.60 -15.26
C MET A 302 -21.21 23.37 -14.40
N GLN A 303 -21.63 22.11 -14.22
CA GLN A 303 -22.76 21.77 -13.34
C GLN A 303 -22.49 22.19 -11.88
N ARG A 304 -21.25 22.00 -11.42
CA ARG A 304 -20.82 22.42 -10.08
C ARG A 304 -20.85 23.94 -9.91
N TRP A 305 -20.54 24.68 -10.97
CA TRP A 305 -20.59 26.14 -10.94
C TRP A 305 -22.03 26.64 -10.83
N ILE A 306 -22.96 26.06 -11.60
CA ILE A 306 -24.38 26.43 -11.57
C ILE A 306 -24.97 26.17 -10.18
N GLU A 307 -24.75 25.00 -9.58
CA GLU A 307 -25.26 24.65 -8.23
C GLU A 307 -24.75 25.59 -7.12
N ARG A 308 -23.58 26.22 -7.29
CA ARG A 308 -23.04 27.17 -6.32
C ARG A 308 -23.59 28.60 -6.45
N HIS A 309 -24.19 28.92 -7.60
CA HIS A 309 -24.68 30.27 -7.93
C HIS A 309 -26.20 30.30 -8.19
N SER A 310 -26.90 29.20 -7.87
CA SER A 310 -28.37 29.07 -7.88
C SER A 310 -28.88 29.08 -6.45
#